data_AF-R9IEL2-F1
#
_entry.id   AF-R9IEL2-F1
#
_cell.length_a   1.000
_cell.length_b   1.000
_cell.length_c   1.000
_cell.angle_alpha   90.00
_cell.angle_beta   90.00
_cell.angle_gamma   90.00
#
_symmetry.space_group_name_H-M   'P 1'
#
loop_
_entity.id
_entity.type
_entity.pdbx_description
1 polymer ?
#
loop_
_entity_poly.entity_id
_entity_poly.type
_entity_poly.pdbx_seq_one_letter_code
_entity_poly.pdbx_strand_id
1 'polypeptide(L)'
;MGSRTFPEADRIYINCDNGGSNGSRLHLWKYELQQLADYTGLEIHVSHFPPGTSKWNKIEHRLFCYITKTWQGQPLVDIETVVNLISGTTTAKGLKVKCQVDTNKYELKRKVTDEEFTKIQLFPCEILGNWNYVIKPRR
;
A
#
# COMPACT_ATOMS: atom_id res chain seq x y z
N MET A 1 -3.86 10.57 -11.28
CA MET A 1 -2.53 11.23 -11.16
C MET A 1 -1.45 10.40 -11.84
N GLY A 2 -1.33 9.10 -11.55
CA GLY A 2 -0.35 8.21 -12.18
C GLY A 2 -0.28 8.29 -13.71
N SER A 3 -1.37 7.98 -14.42
CA SER A 3 -1.40 7.97 -15.90
C SER A 3 -1.11 9.32 -16.57
N ARG A 4 -1.34 10.45 -15.89
CA ARG A 4 -0.99 11.78 -16.43
C ARG A 4 0.51 12.05 -16.34
N THR A 5 1.16 11.52 -15.30
CA THR A 5 2.60 11.69 -15.06
C THR A 5 3.43 10.63 -15.77
N PHE A 6 2.89 9.41 -15.88
CA PHE A 6 3.54 8.24 -16.49
C PHE A 6 2.57 7.54 -17.46
N PRO A 7 2.31 8.14 -18.63
CA PRO A 7 1.32 7.62 -19.58
C PRO A 7 1.71 6.27 -20.19
N GLU A 8 3.01 6.06 -20.39
CA GLU A 8 3.57 4.83 -20.99
C GLU A 8 3.97 3.78 -19.95
N ALA A 9 3.60 3.97 -18.68
CA ALA A 9 3.94 3.00 -17.65
C ALA A 9 3.13 1.71 -17.87
N ASP A 10 3.84 0.59 -17.99
CA ASP A 10 3.30 -0.77 -18.06
C ASP A 10 3.35 -1.48 -16.69
N ARG A 11 3.96 -0.83 -15.68
CA ARG A 11 4.28 -1.43 -14.38
C ARG A 11 4.08 -0.46 -13.23
N ILE A 12 3.72 -1.02 -12.07
CA ILE A 12 3.72 -0.33 -10.78
C ILE A 12 4.69 -1.05 -9.86
N TYR A 13 5.50 -0.28 -9.14
CA TYR A 13 6.39 -0.80 -8.11
C TYR A 13 5.92 -0.38 -6.72
N ILE A 14 5.63 -1.36 -5.86
CA ILE A 14 5.13 -1.20 -4.50
C ILE A 14 6.22 -1.62 -3.52
N ASN A 15 6.66 -0.67 -2.70
CA ASN A 15 7.42 -0.97 -1.49
C ASN A 15 6.43 -1.04 -0.34
N CYS A 16 6.27 -2.21 0.28
CA CYS A 16 5.34 -2.39 1.38
C CYS A 16 6.04 -2.99 2.60
N ASP A 17 5.48 -2.68 3.77
CA ASP A 17 5.77 -3.43 4.97
C ASP A 17 5.31 -4.88 4.82
N ASN A 18 5.69 -5.70 5.80
CA ASN A 18 5.41 -7.14 5.80
C ASN A 18 4.52 -7.52 6.99
N GLY A 19 3.62 -6.62 7.38
CA GLY A 19 2.78 -6.73 8.58
C GLY A 19 1.30 -6.74 8.26
N GLY A 20 0.46 -7.14 9.22
CA GLY A 20 -1.00 -7.04 9.07
C GLY A 20 -1.52 -7.72 7.80
N SER A 21 -2.33 -7.01 7.01
CA SER A 21 -3.05 -7.51 5.84
C SER A 21 -2.25 -7.54 4.53
N ASN A 22 -1.07 -6.94 4.47
CA ASN A 22 -0.24 -6.88 3.25
C ASN A 22 1.02 -7.75 3.35
N GLY A 23 1.08 -8.70 4.30
CA GLY A 23 2.24 -9.58 4.45
C GLY A 23 2.51 -10.46 3.22
N SER A 24 3.78 -10.75 2.97
CA SER A 24 4.26 -11.50 1.80
C SER A 24 3.75 -12.94 1.73
N ARG A 25 3.32 -13.49 2.86
CA ARG A 25 2.76 -14.84 3.00
C ARG A 25 1.24 -14.87 2.84
N LEU A 26 0.57 -13.72 2.80
CA LEU A 26 -0.88 -13.69 2.78
C LEU A 26 -1.44 -13.91 1.39
N HIS A 27 -2.29 -14.92 1.26
CA HIS A 27 -2.96 -15.25 0.00
C HIS A 27 -3.93 -14.15 -0.42
N LEU A 28 -4.68 -13.57 0.53
CA LEU A 28 -5.61 -12.48 0.25
C LEU A 28 -4.91 -11.25 -0.33
N TRP A 29 -3.74 -10.89 0.21
CA TRP A 29 -2.94 -9.79 -0.34
C TRP A 29 -2.59 -10.03 -1.81
N LYS A 30 -2.04 -11.20 -2.13
CA LYS A 30 -1.68 -11.56 -3.51
C LYS A 30 -2.89 -11.65 -4.42
N TYR A 31 -4.02 -12.15 -3.91
CA TYR A 31 -5.27 -12.22 -4.64
C TYR A 31 -5.78 -10.82 -5.01
N GLU A 32 -5.84 -9.89 -4.06
CA GLU A 32 -6.30 -8.52 -4.33
C GLU A 32 -5.34 -7.77 -5.26
N LEU A 33 -4.04 -8.03 -5.18
CA LEU A 33 -3.07 -7.53 -6.15
C LEU A 33 -3.32 -8.11 -7.55
N GLN A 34 -3.73 -9.36 -7.68
CA GLN A 34 -4.15 -9.91 -8.98
C GLN A 34 -5.36 -9.17 -9.54
N GLN A 35 -6.38 -8.92 -8.72
CA GLN A 35 -7.56 -8.15 -9.14
C GLN A 35 -7.17 -6.74 -9.60
N LEU A 36 -6.24 -6.10 -8.89
CA LEU A 36 -5.72 -4.78 -9.26
C LEU A 36 -4.90 -4.81 -10.55
N ALA A 37 -4.05 -5.82 -10.74
CA ALA A 37 -3.27 -6.00 -11.96
C ALA A 37 -4.20 -6.18 -13.17
N ASP A 38 -5.23 -7.03 -13.04
CA ASP A 38 -6.22 -7.26 -14.10
C ASP A 38 -7.01 -5.99 -14.42
N TYR A 39 -7.44 -5.25 -13.39
CA TYR A 39 -8.21 -4.02 -13.56
C TYR A 39 -7.39 -2.92 -14.25
N THR A 40 -6.11 -2.79 -13.91
CA THR A 40 -5.23 -1.73 -14.43
C THR A 40 -4.52 -2.12 -15.73
N GLY A 41 -4.38 -3.42 -16.00
CA GLY A 41 -3.54 -3.95 -17.08
C GLY A 41 -2.03 -3.81 -16.82
N LEU A 42 -1.61 -3.42 -15.61
CA LEU A 42 -0.21 -3.15 -15.26
C LEU A 42 0.40 -4.34 -14.52
N GLU A 43 1.68 -4.63 -14.75
CA GLU A 43 2.40 -5.57 -13.89
C GLU A 43 2.67 -4.92 -12.53
N ILE A 44 2.40 -5.63 -11.44
CA ILE A 44 2.64 -5.15 -10.09
C ILE A 44 3.88 -5.82 -9.53
N HIS A 45 4.94 -5.04 -9.36
CA HIS A 45 6.15 -5.43 -8.68
C HIS A 45 6.03 -5.10 -7.19
N VAL A 46 6.25 -6.08 -6.34
CA VAL A 46 6.18 -5.91 -4.88
C VAL A 46 7.53 -6.24 -4.27
N SER A 47 7.99 -5.37 -3.38
CA SER A 47 9.11 -5.65 -2.49
C SER A 47 8.74 -5.37 -1.05
N HIS A 48 8.75 -6.43 -0.25
CA HIS A 48 8.50 -6.34 1.18
C HIS A 48 9.76 -5.95 1.95
N PHE A 49 9.62 -5.01 2.88
CA PHE A 49 10.64 -4.75 3.88
C PHE A 49 10.82 -5.99 4.80
N PRO A 50 12.06 -6.45 5.05
CA PRO A 50 12.32 -7.50 6.03
C PRO A 50 11.77 -7.17 7.43
N PRO A 51 11.50 -8.16 8.29
CA PRO A 51 11.06 -7.90 9.67
C PRO A 51 12.01 -6.94 10.41
N GLY A 52 11.45 -5.98 11.14
CA GLY A 52 12.24 -4.99 11.89
C GLY A 52 12.88 -3.88 11.05
N THR A 53 12.53 -3.76 9.77
CA THR A 53 13.13 -2.77 8.85
C THR A 53 12.16 -1.67 8.40
N SER A 54 11.00 -1.52 9.05
CA SER A 54 9.99 -0.50 8.69
C SER A 54 10.56 0.93 8.76
N LYS A 55 11.56 1.17 9.63
CA LYS A 55 12.33 2.42 9.69
C LYS A 55 13.00 2.83 8.38
N TRP A 56 13.11 1.96 7.39
CA TRP A 56 13.66 2.30 6.07
C TRP A 56 12.58 2.70 5.08
N ASN A 57 11.30 2.53 5.43
CA ASN A 57 10.18 3.03 4.65
C ASN A 57 10.17 4.56 4.69
N LYS A 58 10.28 5.17 3.51
CA LYS A 58 10.32 6.64 3.36
C LYS A 58 9.06 7.30 3.92
N ILE A 59 7.92 6.61 3.95
CA ILE A 59 6.66 7.19 4.45
C ILE A 59 6.76 7.56 5.93
N GLU A 60 7.48 6.77 6.74
CA GLU A 60 7.67 7.06 8.16
C GLU A 60 8.43 8.40 8.35
N HIS A 61 9.44 8.64 7.52
CA HIS A 61 10.34 9.80 7.62
C HIS A 61 9.90 11.03 6.82
N ARG A 62 9.00 10.86 5.86
CA ARG A 62 8.57 11.96 4.96
C ARG A 62 7.11 12.37 5.12
N LEU A 63 6.28 11.52 5.71
CA LEU A 63 4.86 11.79 5.89
C LEU A 63 4.45 11.69 7.36
N PHE A 64 4.58 10.50 7.96
CA PHE A 64 4.05 10.24 9.30
C PHE A 64 4.73 11.09 10.38
N CYS A 65 6.04 11.29 10.31
CA CYS A 65 6.74 12.16 11.26
C CYS A 65 6.17 13.60 11.32
N TYR A 66 5.69 14.14 10.19
CA TYR A 66 5.09 15.47 10.16
C TYR A 66 3.64 15.45 10.65
N ILE A 67 2.87 14.42 10.30
CA ILE A 67 1.51 14.24 10.84
C ILE A 67 1.55 14.16 12.36
N THR A 68 2.48 13.36 12.92
CA THR A 68 2.70 13.25 14.37
C THR A 68 2.99 14.61 15.01
N LYS A 69 3.77 15.46 14.35
CA LYS A 69 4.06 16.82 14.85
C LYS A 69 2.83 17.73 14.78
N THR A 70 2.07 17.68 13.70
CA THR A 70 0.91 18.56 13.47
C THR A 70 -0.14 18.42 14.56
N TRP A 71 -0.47 17.19 14.96
CA TRP A 71 -1.52 16.94 15.95
C TRP A 71 -1.00 16.65 17.36
N GLN A 72 0.29 16.89 17.62
CA GLN A 72 0.87 16.64 18.94
C GLN A 72 0.13 17.48 19.99
N GLY A 73 -0.37 16.81 21.03
CA GLY A 73 -1.12 17.46 22.12
C GLY A 73 -2.54 17.89 21.74
N GLN A 74 -3.06 17.47 20.58
CA GLN A 74 -4.45 17.71 20.19
C GLN A 74 -5.33 16.52 20.57
N PRO A 75 -6.48 16.73 21.24
CA PRO A 75 -7.41 15.65 21.55
C PRO A 75 -8.15 15.19 20.29
N LEU A 76 -8.07 13.90 19.97
CA LEU A 76 -8.71 13.28 18.80
C LEU A 76 -10.15 12.84 19.16
N VAL A 77 -11.04 13.83 19.27
CA VAL A 77 -12.40 13.63 19.81
C VAL A 77 -13.41 13.05 18.82
N ASP A 78 -13.20 13.24 17.52
CA ASP A 78 -14.04 12.73 16.45
C ASP A 78 -13.25 12.54 15.13
N ILE A 79 -13.89 11.88 14.15
CA ILE A 79 -13.27 11.58 12.85
C ILE A 79 -12.96 12.86 12.08
N GLU A 80 -13.82 13.88 12.17
CA GLU A 80 -13.62 15.15 11.47
C GLU A 80 -12.35 15.85 11.97
N THR A 81 -12.16 15.89 13.29
CA THR A 81 -10.96 16.41 13.96
C THR A 81 -9.72 15.68 13.46
N VAL A 82 -9.75 14.34 13.42
CA VAL A 82 -8.64 13.51 12.91
C VAL A 82 -8.31 13.87 11.45
N VAL A 83 -9.31 13.95 10.57
CA VAL A 83 -9.12 14.26 9.15
C VAL A 83 -8.57 15.67 8.95
N ASN A 84 -9.10 16.65 9.69
CA ASN A 84 -8.65 18.04 9.63
C ASN A 84 -7.20 18.18 10.08
N LEU A 85 -6.82 17.51 11.17
CA LEU A 85 -5.46 17.52 11.68
C LEU A 85 -4.46 16.87 10.73
N ILE A 86 -4.80 15.72 10.14
CA ILE A 86 -3.93 15.05 9.16
C ILE A 86 -3.80 15.94 7.91
N SER A 87 -4.91 16.43 7.37
CA SER A 87 -4.93 17.25 6.15
C SER A 87 -4.25 18.62 6.33
N GLY A 88 -4.23 19.16 7.55
CA GLY A 88 -3.52 20.37 7.91
C GLY A 88 -1.99 20.24 7.88
N THR A 89 -1.46 19.02 7.75
CA THR A 89 -0.02 18.78 7.72
C THR A 89 0.62 19.35 6.46
N THR A 90 1.50 20.33 6.64
CA THR A 90 2.32 20.92 5.57
C THR A 90 3.77 21.12 6.01
N THR A 91 4.70 21.28 5.07
CA THR A 91 6.10 21.61 5.38
C THR A 91 6.59 22.77 4.53
N ALA A 92 7.63 23.48 5.01
CA ALA A 92 8.28 24.55 4.26
C ALA A 92 8.84 24.09 2.89
N LYS A 93 9.13 22.79 2.75
CA LYS A 93 9.59 22.18 1.49
C LYS A 93 8.45 21.76 0.56
N GLY A 94 7.20 22.11 0.89
CA GLY A 94 6.05 21.93 0.00
C GLY A 94 5.26 20.63 0.15
N LEU A 95 5.49 19.84 1.21
CA LEU A 95 4.60 18.70 1.50
C LEU A 95 3.18 19.22 1.75
N LYS A 96 2.18 18.62 1.10
CA LYS A 96 0.76 18.82 1.37
C LYS A 96 0.09 17.47 1.54
N VAL A 97 -0.58 17.26 2.67
CA VAL A 97 -1.27 16.00 2.96
C VAL A 97 -2.74 16.14 2.62
N LYS A 98 -3.30 15.10 2.00
CA LYS A 98 -4.76 14.96 1.83
C LYS A 98 -5.20 13.75 2.62
N CYS A 99 -6.19 13.94 3.48
CA CYS A 99 -6.85 12.85 4.19
C CYS A 99 -8.33 12.85 3.84
N GLN A 100 -8.90 11.66 3.70
CA GLN A 100 -10.31 11.47 3.44
C GLN A 100 -10.80 10.28 4.28
N VAL A 101 -12.03 10.37 4.76
CA VAL A 101 -12.70 9.24 5.41
C VAL A 101 -12.99 8.16 4.37
N ASP A 102 -12.50 6.96 4.63
CA ASP A 102 -12.93 5.78 3.90
C ASP A 102 -14.20 5.22 4.55
N THR A 103 -15.33 5.35 3.85
CA THR A 103 -16.64 4.85 4.30
C THR A 103 -16.97 3.47 3.73
N ASN A 104 -16.04 2.85 3.02
CA ASN A 104 -16.26 1.52 2.47
C ASN A 104 -16.38 0.48 3.59
N LYS A 105 -17.21 -0.53 3.35
CA LYS A 105 -17.36 -1.67 4.25
C LYS A 105 -16.56 -2.83 3.67
N TYR A 106 -15.66 -3.37 4.47
CA TYR A 106 -14.82 -4.50 4.09
C TYR A 106 -15.26 -5.76 4.83
N GLU A 107 -15.43 -6.84 4.09
CA GLU A 107 -15.70 -8.14 4.69
C GLU A 107 -14.50 -8.63 5.49
N LEU A 108 -14.74 -9.02 6.74
CA LEU A 108 -13.71 -9.53 7.62
C LEU A 108 -13.47 -11.01 7.36
N LYS A 109 -12.24 -11.47 7.60
CA LYS A 109 -11.85 -12.89 7.57
C LYS A 109 -12.11 -13.59 6.22
N ARG A 110 -12.13 -12.84 5.12
CA ARG A 110 -12.16 -13.42 3.78
C ARG A 110 -11.00 -14.38 3.62
N LYS A 111 -11.30 -15.63 3.27
CA LYS A 111 -10.32 -16.65 2.93
C LYS A 111 -10.22 -16.77 1.42
N VAL A 112 -9.01 -16.95 0.93
CA VAL A 112 -8.75 -17.30 -0.47
C VAL A 112 -8.57 -18.82 -0.50
N THR A 113 -9.30 -19.50 -1.38
CA THR A 113 -9.16 -20.94 -1.56
C THR A 113 -7.86 -21.27 -2.32
N ASP A 114 -7.40 -22.51 -2.23
CA ASP A 114 -6.22 -22.95 -2.98
C ASP A 114 -6.45 -22.86 -4.49
N GLU A 115 -7.68 -23.10 -4.96
CA GLU A 115 -8.07 -22.92 -6.36
C GLU A 115 -8.02 -21.46 -6.82
N GLU A 116 -8.41 -20.51 -5.97
CA GLU A 116 -8.26 -19.09 -6.27
C GLU A 116 -6.79 -18.67 -6.28
N PHE A 117 -6.00 -19.19 -5.33
CA PHE A 117 -4.61 -18.84 -5.19
C PHE A 117 -3.75 -19.36 -6.36
N THR A 118 -4.01 -20.58 -6.83
CA THR A 118 -3.31 -21.17 -7.99
C THR A 118 -3.56 -20.43 -9.30
N LYS A 119 -4.65 -19.66 -9.40
CA LYS A 119 -4.96 -18.83 -10.58
C LYS A 119 -4.16 -17.52 -10.61
N ILE A 120 -3.47 -17.16 -9.53
CA ILE A 120 -2.66 -15.93 -9.47
C ILE A 120 -1.42 -16.08 -10.35
N GLN A 121 -1.18 -15.11 -11.21
CA GLN A 121 0.01 -15.00 -12.06
C GLN A 121 1.19 -14.44 -11.25
N LEU A 122 1.63 -15.20 -10.24
CA LEU A 122 2.69 -14.84 -9.30
C LEU A 122 4.07 -15.32 -9.78
N PHE A 123 5.01 -14.39 -9.92
CA PHE A 123 6.39 -14.66 -10.33
C PHE A 123 7.37 -14.16 -9.25
N PRO A 124 7.93 -15.06 -8.43
CA PRO A 124 8.98 -14.70 -7.47
C PRO A 124 10.22 -14.12 -8.17
N CYS A 125 10.83 -13.10 -7.58
CA CYS A 125 12.09 -12.54 -8.05
C CYS A 125 13.28 -13.44 -7.65
N GLU A 126 14.39 -13.35 -8.38
CA GLU A 126 15.62 -14.10 -8.09
C GLU A 126 16.17 -13.81 -6.69
N ILE A 127 16.14 -12.54 -6.27
CA ILE A 127 16.61 -12.09 -4.96
C ILE A 127 15.43 -11.93 -4.02
N LEU A 128 15.48 -12.66 -2.89
CA LEU A 128 14.46 -12.65 -1.85
C LEU A 128 13.05 -12.98 -2.39
N GLY A 129 12.90 -13.99 -3.26
CA GLY A 129 11.63 -14.33 -3.94
C GLY A 129 10.42 -14.58 -3.03
N ASN A 130 10.63 -14.92 -1.75
CA ASN A 130 9.56 -15.03 -0.76
C ASN A 130 8.97 -13.67 -0.34
N TRP A 131 9.70 -12.58 -0.59
CA TRP A 131 9.41 -11.19 -0.23
C TRP A 131 9.36 -10.26 -1.44
N ASN A 132 9.89 -10.70 -2.58
CA ASN A 132 9.93 -9.92 -3.81
C ASN A 132 9.29 -10.74 -4.92
N TYR A 133 8.26 -10.20 -5.55
CA TYR A 133 7.55 -10.90 -6.60
C TYR A 133 6.85 -9.92 -7.53
N VAL A 134 6.49 -10.43 -8.71
CA VAL A 134 5.71 -9.74 -9.72
C VAL A 134 4.38 -10.45 -9.86
N ILE A 135 3.29 -9.69 -9.91
CA ILE A 135 1.97 -10.17 -10.30
C ILE A 135 1.65 -9.58 -11.66
N LYS A 136 1.38 -10.45 -12.64
CA LYS A 136 1.02 -10.03 -13.99
C LYS A 136 -0.49 -10.08 -14.19
N PRO A 137 -1.07 -9.21 -15.04
CA PRO A 137 -2.49 -9.31 -15.38
C PRO A 137 -2.80 -10.64 -16.07
N ARG A 138 -3.94 -11.24 -15.73
CA ARG A 138 -4.57 -12.33 -16.47
C ARG A 138 -5.21 -11.72 -17.71
N ARG A 139 -4.59 -11.95 -18.87
CA ARG A 139 -5.19 -11.58 -20.17
C ARG A 139 -6.32 -12.54 -20.53
#